data_AF-A0A956TWK7-F1
#
_entry.id   AF-A0A956TWK7-F1
#
_cell.length_a   1.000
_cell.length_b   1.000
_cell.length_c   1.000
_cell.angle_alpha   90.00
_cell.angle_beta   90.00
_cell.angle_gamma   90.00
#
_symmetry.space_group_name_H-M   'P 1'
#
loop_
_entity.id
_entity.type
_entity.pdbx_description
1 polymer ?
#
loop_
_entity_poly.entity_id
_entity_poly.type
_entity_poly.pdbx_seq_one_letter_code
_entity_poly.pdbx_strand_id
1 'polypeptide(L)' 'ISTRPGTHAIPTLGYYRQRFGYDETRFPNSWQAENTSLALPLHNQMTPEDYQYVVDHLKAL' A
#
# COMPACT_ATOMS: atom_id res chain seq x y z
N ILE A 1 -3.69 -8.42 13.03
CA ILE A 1 -4.24 -7.50 12.00
C ILE A 1 -3.64 -7.90 10.67
N SER A 2 -4.44 -8.38 9.71
CA SER A 2 -3.93 -8.72 8.38
C SER A 2 -3.85 -7.45 7.54
N THR A 3 -2.63 -7.01 7.22
CA THR A 3 -2.38 -5.86 6.33
C THR A 3 -1.69 -6.34 5.06
N ARG A 4 -1.70 -5.50 4.02
CA ARG A 4 -0.91 -5.72 2.80
C ARG A 4 -0.17 -4.44 2.42
N PRO A 5 1.01 -4.54 1.80
CA PRO A 5 1.65 -3.39 1.18
C PRO A 5 0.70 -2.67 0.21
N GLY A 6 0.98 -1.39 -0.05
CA GLY A 6 0.31 -0.61 -1.07
C GLY A 6 0.32 -1.29 -2.45
N THR A 7 -0.60 -0.86 -3.32
CA THR A 7 -0.65 -1.33 -4.70
C THR A 7 0.68 -1.03 -5.39
N HIS A 8 1.25 -2.05 -6.05
CA HIS A 8 2.47 -1.88 -6.83
C HIS A 8 2.29 -0.82 -7.92
N ALA A 9 3.26 0.08 -8.04
CA ALA A 9 3.30 0.99 -9.16
C ALA A 9 3.71 0.20 -10.41
N ILE A 10 2.80 0.07 -11.39
CA ILE A 10 3.07 -0.70 -12.62
C ILE A 10 4.43 -0.36 -13.28
N PRO A 11 4.89 0.91 -13.34
CA PRO A 11 6.19 1.25 -13.93
C PRO A 11 7.41 0.64 -13.24
N THR A 12 7.28 0.25 -11.96
CA THR A 12 8.39 -0.26 -11.13
C THR A 12 8.58 -1.75 -11.30
N LEU A 13 7.53 -2.45 -11.74
CA LEU A 13 7.57 -3.87 -12.05
C LEU A 13 8.62 -4.15 -13.12
N GLY A 14 9.43 -5.20 -12.89
CA GLY A 14 10.63 -5.50 -13.69
C GLY A 14 10.40 -5.54 -15.20
N TYR A 15 9.26 -6.11 -15.64
CA TYR A 15 8.90 -6.16 -17.06
C TYR A 15 8.74 -4.77 -17.68
N TYR A 16 7.99 -3.87 -17.02
CA TYR A 16 7.73 -2.52 -17.55
C TYR A 16 8.97 -1.64 -17.45
N ARG A 17 9.72 -1.76 -16.35
CA ARG A 17 11.01 -1.09 -16.18
C ARG A 17 11.98 -1.44 -17.31
N GLN A 18 12.15 -2.73 -17.61
CA GLN A 18 13.06 -3.19 -18.67
C GLN A 18 12.55 -2.83 -20.07
N ARG A 19 11.24 -2.96 -20.33
CA ARG A 19 10.66 -2.72 -21.66
C ARG A 19 10.61 -1.24 -22.03
N PHE A 20 10.38 -0.35 -21.07
CA PHE A 20 10.11 1.06 -21.33
C PHE A 20 11.13 2.03 -20.72
N GLY A 21 12.13 1.53 -20.00
CA GLY A 21 13.17 2.36 -19.37
C GLY A 21 12.61 3.31 -18.31
N TYR A 22 11.59 2.87 -17.57
CA TYR A 22 11.00 3.67 -16.49
C TYR A 22 11.90 3.66 -15.25
N ASP A 23 11.84 4.74 -14.48
CA ASP A 23 12.48 4.86 -13.17
C ASP A 23 11.49 5.50 -12.17
N GLU A 24 11.86 5.51 -10.90
CA GLU A 24 11.04 6.12 -9.84
C GLU A 24 10.75 7.62 -10.04
N THR A 25 11.57 8.34 -10.81
CA THR A 25 11.42 9.79 -11.02
C THR A 25 10.34 10.11 -12.04
N ARG A 26 10.01 9.18 -12.93
CA ARG A 26 8.99 9.38 -13.98
C ARG A 26 7.56 9.35 -13.44
N PHE A 27 7.31 8.62 -12.36
CA PHE A 27 5.99 8.49 -11.74
C PHE A 27 6.07 8.64 -10.21
N PRO A 28 6.50 9.82 -9.71
CA PRO A 28 6.90 10.00 -8.32
C PRO A 28 5.76 9.74 -7.34
N ASN A 29 4.52 10.14 -7.68
CA ASN A 29 3.36 9.91 -6.82
C ASN A 29 2.98 8.42 -6.74
N SER A 30 3.13 7.68 -7.84
CA SER A 30 2.85 6.24 -7.85
C SER A 30 3.92 5.50 -7.07
N TRP A 31 5.19 5.88 -7.22
CA TRP A 31 6.31 5.33 -6.46
C TRP A 31 6.15 5.60 -4.96
N GLN A 32 5.81 6.83 -4.60
CA GLN A 32 5.56 7.19 -3.21
C GLN A 32 4.39 6.39 -2.64
N ALA A 33 3.26 6.31 -3.35
CA ALA A 33 2.10 5.54 -2.89
C ALA A 33 2.42 4.07 -2.67
N GLU A 34 3.17 3.41 -3.56
CA GLU A 34 3.62 2.03 -3.36
C GLU A 34 4.45 1.87 -2.07
N ASN A 35 5.37 2.80 -1.80
CA ASN A 35 6.32 2.70 -0.69
C ASN A 35 5.79 3.21 0.65
N THR A 36 4.78 4.08 0.67
CA THR A 36 4.28 4.72 1.90
C THR A 36 2.85 4.34 2.26
N SER A 37 2.14 3.60 1.42
CA SER A 37 0.76 3.19 1.71
C SER A 37 0.65 1.76 2.23
N LEU A 38 -0.41 1.52 2.99
CA LEU A 38 -0.76 0.24 3.60
C LEU A 38 -2.25 -0.02 3.39
N ALA A 39 -2.60 -1.21 2.93
CA ALA A 39 -3.99 -1.64 2.90
C ALA A 39 -4.40 -2.19 4.27
N LEU A 40 -5.39 -1.54 4.87
CA LEU A 40 -5.99 -1.95 6.15
C LEU A 40 -7.08 -3.01 5.93
N PRO A 41 -7.36 -3.87 6.92
CA PRO A 41 -8.49 -4.78 6.85
C PRO A 41 -9.79 -3.97 6.76
N LEU A 42 -10.60 -4.30 5.76
CA LEU A 42 -11.92 -3.71 5.55
C LEU A 42 -12.82 -4.75 4.89
N HIS A 43 -13.81 -5.23 5.64
CA HIS A 43 -14.87 -6.10 5.12
C HIS A 43 -16.17 -5.87 5.89
N ASN A 44 -17.28 -6.34 5.32
CA ASN A 44 -18.63 -6.08 5.81
C ASN A 44 -19.01 -6.76 7.13
N GLN A 45 -18.11 -7.51 7.75
CA GLN A 45 -18.35 -8.19 9.04
C GLN A 45 -17.60 -7.54 10.20
N MET A 46 -16.86 -6.46 9.96
CA MET A 46 -16.14 -5.75 11.02
C MET A 46 -17.11 -4.93 11.89
N THR A 47 -16.91 -4.99 13.20
CA THR A 47 -17.64 -4.20 14.18
C THR A 47 -16.88 -2.89 14.52
N PRO A 48 -17.52 -1.91 15.19
CA PRO A 48 -16.83 -0.74 15.74
C PRO A 48 -15.57 -1.08 16.55
N GLU A 49 -15.62 -2.16 17.32
CA GLU A 49 -14.51 -2.63 18.15
C GLU A 49 -13.34 -3.15 17.31
N ASP A 50 -13.61 -3.83 16.19
CA ASP A 50 -12.58 -4.27 15.25
C ASP A 50 -11.81 -3.07 14.67
N TYR A 51 -12.53 -2.01 14.30
CA TYR A 51 -11.90 -0.78 13.81
C TYR A 51 -11.04 -0.11 14.88
N GLN A 52 -11.54 -0.02 16.11
CA GLN A 52 -10.80 0.57 17.23
C GLN A 52 -9.52 -0.22 17.52
N TYR A 53 -9.61 -1.55 17.54
CA TYR A 53 -8.47 -2.45 17.72
C TYR A 53 -7.39 -2.20 16.65
N VAL A 54 -7.79 -2.05 15.38
CA VAL A 54 -6.87 -1.70 14.29
C VAL A 54 -6.20 -0.35 14.53
N VAL A 55 -6.96 0.69 14.87
CA VAL A 55 -6.43 2.04 15.14
C VAL A 55 -5.42 2.03 16.29
N ASP A 56 -5.73 1.35 17.39
CA ASP A 56 -4.89 1.32 18.59
C ASP A 56 -3.54 0.66 18.29
N HIS A 57 -3.54 -0.43 17.54
CA HIS A 57 -2.30 -1.12 17.17
C HIS A 57 -1.50 -0.34 16.13
N LEU A 58 -2.14 0.35 15.17
CA LEU A 58 -1.43 1.19 14.21
C LEU A 58 -0.74 2.37 14.89
N LYS A 59 -1.36 2.98 15.90
CA LYS A 59 -0.78 4.08 16.68
C LYS A 59 0.38 3.65 17.59
N ALA A 60 0.51 2.36 17.86
CA ALA A 60 1.57 1.79 18.70
C ALA A 60 2.79 1.30 17.92
N LEU A 61 2.76 1.36 16.58
CA LEU A 61 3.91 1.08 15.69
C LEU A 61 4.87 2.27 15.64
#